data_AF-A0A534LQI2-F1
#
_entry.id   AF-A0A534LQI2-F1
#
_cell.length_a   1.000
_cell.length_b   1.000
_cell.length_c   1.000
_cell.angle_alpha   90.00
_cell.angle_beta   90.00
_cell.angle_gamma   90.00
#
_symmetry.space_group_name_H-M   'P 1'
#
loop_
_entity.id
_entity.type
_entity.pdbx_description
1 polymer ?
#
loop_
_entity_poly.entity_id
_entity_poly.type
_entity_poly.pdbx_seq_one_letter_code
_entity_poly.pdbx_strand_id
1 'polypeptide(L)' 'MATSIQVSRELHEKLKVLKQRMDVETFEELLTRLIARPRQASRARFGAHPNMKAFAHRDESHAP' A
#
# COMPACT_ATOMS: atom_id res chain seq x y z
N MET A 1 -21.05 14.61 0.28
CA MET A 1 -21.51 14.19 -1.06
C MET A 1 -21.14 12.72 -1.22
N ALA A 2 -22.10 11.83 -1.49
CA ALA A 2 -21.80 10.41 -1.70
C ALA A 2 -21.46 10.18 -3.18
N THR A 3 -20.23 9.79 -3.46
CA THR A 3 -19.78 9.41 -4.81
C THR A 3 -19.85 7.89 -4.93
N SER A 4 -20.68 7.38 -5.84
CA SER A 4 -20.76 5.95 -6.12
C SER A 4 -19.69 5.54 -7.13
N ILE A 5 -19.06 4.40 -6.89
CA ILE A 5 -18.07 3.80 -7.79
C ILE A 5 -18.64 2.47 -8.29
N GLN A 6 -18.67 2.28 -9.59
CA GLN A 6 -19.04 0.99 -10.18
C GLN A 6 -17.83 0.05 -10.15
N VAL A 7 -18.05 -1.18 -9.68
CA VAL A 7 -17.02 -2.22 -9.60
C VAL A 7 -17.52 -3.51 -10.24
N SER A 8 -16.59 -4.35 -10.71
CA SER A 8 -16.94 -5.66 -11.23
C SER A 8 -17.55 -6.55 -10.15
N ARG A 9 -18.41 -7.50 -10.55
CA ARG A 9 -19.05 -8.44 -9.62
C ARG A 9 -18.02 -9.25 -8.82
N GLU A 10 -16.96 -9.70 -9.50
CA GLU A 10 -15.89 -10.46 -8.86
C GLU A 10 -15.17 -9.64 -7.77
N LEU A 11 -14.89 -8.36 -8.04
CA LEU A 11 -14.26 -7.47 -7.06
C LEU A 11 -15.18 -7.22 -5.86
N HIS A 12 -16.48 -7.04 -6.11
CA HIS A 12 -17.47 -6.84 -5.06
C HIS A 12 -17.55 -8.05 -4.10
N GLU A 13 -17.51 -9.28 -4.62
CA GLU A 13 -17.49 -10.48 -3.78
C GLU A 13 -16.21 -10.59 -2.95
N LYS A 14 -15.05 -10.27 -3.54
CA LYS A 14 -13.78 -10.20 -2.79
C LYS A 14 -13.85 -9.15 -1.66
N LEU A 15 -14.46 -8.00 -1.91
CA LEU A 15 -14.65 -6.95 -0.90
C LEU A 15 -15.57 -7.42 0.24
N LYS A 16 -16.65 -8.17 -0.04
CA LYS A 16 -17.51 -8.74 1.01
C LYS A 16 -16.78 -9.72 1.91
N VAL A 17 -16.02 -10.65 1.32
CA VAL A 17 -15.21 -11.61 2.08
C VAL A 17 -14.20 -10.88 2.96
N LEU A 18 -13.56 -9.85 2.42
CA LEU A 18 -12.59 -9.06 3.16
C LEU A 18 -13.23 -8.24 4.29
N LYS A 19 -14.42 -7.68 4.05
CA LYS A 19 -15.23 -6.99 5.05
C LYS A 19 -15.52 -7.88 6.26
N GLN A 20 -15.92 -9.14 6.01
CA GLN A 20 -16.16 -10.13 7.07
C GLN A 20 -14.87 -10.49 7.82
N ARG A 21 -13.76 -10.71 7.10
CA ARG A 21 -12.47 -11.05 7.71
C ARG A 21 -11.90 -9.94 8.60
N MET A 22 -12.20 -8.68 8.28
CA MET A 22 -11.71 -7.51 9.01
C MET A 22 -12.71 -6.98 10.05
N ASP A 23 -13.89 -7.60 10.14
CA ASP A 23 -14.98 -7.24 11.05
C ASP A 23 -15.30 -5.74 11.01
N VAL A 24 -15.62 -5.24 9.82
CA VAL A 24 -15.95 -3.82 9.57
C VAL A 24 -17.35 -3.65 9.02
N GLU A 25 -18.02 -2.58 9.45
CA GLU A 25 -19.45 -2.39 9.17
C GLU A 25 -19.70 -1.80 7.77
N THR A 26 -18.76 -1.02 7.23
CA THR A 26 -18.93 -0.34 5.95
C THR A 26 -17.78 -0.60 4.98
N PHE A 27 -18.06 -0.49 3.68
CA PHE A 27 -17.01 -0.57 2.66
C PHE A 27 -16.08 0.65 2.70
N GLU A 28 -16.57 1.82 3.12
CA GLU A 28 -15.73 3.00 3.31
C GLU A 28 -14.71 2.79 4.43
N GLU A 29 -15.13 2.20 5.56
CA GLU A 29 -14.23 1.85 6.65
C GLU A 29 -13.19 0.82 6.21
N LEU A 30 -13.62 -0.21 5.47
CA LEU A 30 -12.71 -1.20 4.89
C LEU A 30 -11.63 -0.53 4.02
N LEU A 31 -12.05 0.31 3.08
CA LEU A 31 -11.12 1.01 2.17
C LEU A 31 -10.18 1.94 2.93
N THR A 32 -10.69 2.68 3.92
CA THR A 32 -9.87 3.57 4.77
C THR A 32 -8.81 2.78 5.52
N ARG A 33 -9.17 1.64 6.13
CA ARG A 33 -8.20 0.76 6.82
C ARG A 33 -7.17 0.19 5.85
N LEU A 34 -7.60 -0.23 4.65
CA LEU A 34 -6.69 -0.76 3.63
C LEU A 34 -5.70 0.28 3.10
N ILE A 35 -6.14 1.52 2.94
CA ILE A 35 -5.28 2.65 2.51
C ILE A 35 -4.36 3.10 3.65
N ALA A 36 -4.79 2.98 4.91
CA ALA A 36 -3.95 3.29 6.07
C ALA A 36 -2.85 2.23 6.28
N ARG A 37 -3.12 0.97 5.96
CA ARG A 37 -2.22 -0.18 6.17
C ARG A 37 -0.83 -0.09 5.51
N PRO A 38 -0.59 0.51 4.32
CA PRO A 38 0.71 0.49 3.67
C PRO A 38 1.65 1.60 4.16
N ARG A 39 1.15 2.63 4.86
CA ARG A 39 2.01 3.73 5.36
C ARG A 39 2.80 3.39 6.62
N GLN A 40 2.49 2.28 7.28
CA GLN A 40 3.28 1.73 8.40
C GLN A 40 4.31 0.67 7.97
N ALA A 41 4.48 0.40 6.68
CA ALA A 41 5.73 -0.18 6.23
C ALA A 41 6.81 0.89 6.46
N SER A 42 7.58 0.73 7.54
CA SER A 42 8.50 1.77 7.96
C SER A 42 9.44 2.09 6.79
N ARG A 43 9.64 3.39 6.53
CA ARG A 43 10.76 3.87 5.71
C ARG A 43 12.09 3.23 6.14
N ALA A 44 12.19 2.79 7.39
CA ALA A 44 13.33 2.06 7.91
C ALA A 44 13.54 0.66 7.30
N ARG A 45 12.59 0.08 6.53
CA ARG A 45 12.83 -1.15 5.77
C ARG A 45 13.42 -0.91 4.37
N PHE A 46 13.41 0.33 3.87
CA PHE A 46 14.20 0.68 2.69
C PHE A 46 15.67 0.80 3.10
N GLY A 47 16.45 -0.24 2.82
CA GLY A 47 17.89 -0.29 3.13
C GLY A 47 18.28 -1.08 4.39
N ALA A 48 17.33 -1.64 5.16
CA ALA A 48 17.62 -2.42 6.37
C ALA A 48 18.01 -3.89 6.12
N HIS A 49 18.64 -4.19 4.98
CA HIS A 49 19.37 -5.44 4.85
C HIS A 49 20.82 -5.18 5.25
N PRO A 50 21.32 -5.75 6.36
CA PRO A 50 22.69 -5.53 6.81
C PRO A 50 23.76 -6.04 5.80
N ASN A 51 23.35 -6.88 4.85
CA ASN A 51 24.21 -7.40 3.78
C ASN A 51 24.04 -6.68 2.43
N MET A 52 23.18 -5.66 2.33
CA MET A 52 23.07 -4.88 1.10
C MET A 52 24.26 -3.92 1.01
N LYS A 53 25.03 -4.02 -0.06
CA LYS A 53 26.07 -3.03 -0.38
C LYS A 53 25.42 -1.66 -0.50
N ALA A 54 26.05 -0.65 0.11
CA ALA A 54 25.66 0.74 -0.07
C ALA A 54 25.61 1.07 -1.56
N PHE A 55 24.63 1.88 -1.96
CA PHE A 55 24.53 2.37 -3.33
C PHE A 55 25.75 3.27 -3.56
N ALA A 56 26.75 2.76 -4.30
CA ALA A 56 27.89 3.55 -4.70
C ALA A 56 27.39 4.51 -5.79
N HIS A 57 27.05 5.73 -5.40
CA HIS A 57 27.09 6.84 -6.33
C HIS A 57 28.55 7.00 -6.74
N ARG A 58 28.97 6.24 -7.76
CA ARG A 58 29.98 6.78 -8.66
C ARG A 58 29.31 8.01 -9.24
N ASP A 59 29.62 9.15 -8.62
CA ASP A 59 29.69 10.41 -9.31
C ASP A 59 30.59 10.17 -10.53
N GLU A 60 30.00 9.68 -11.62
CA GLU A 60 30.40 10.12 -12.94
C GLU A 60 30.01 11.60 -12.99
N SER A 61 30.80 12.41 -12.28
CA SER A 61 31.02 13.81 -12.56
C SER A 61 31.55 13.85 -13.98
N HIS A 62 30.63 13.74 -14.94
CA HIS A 62 30.88 14.13 -16.29
C HIS A 62 30.88 15.66 -16.26
N ALA A 63 32.07 16.19 -16.02
CA ALA A 63 32.36 17.60 -16.16
C ALA A 63 33.70 17.71 -16.91
N PRO A 64 33.84 18.66 -17.83
CA PRO A 64 32.94 19.08 -18.90
C PRO A 64 33.18 18.32 -20.23
#